data_AF-A0A1L8P6L8-F1
#
_entry.id   AF-A0A1L8P6L8-F1
#
_cell.length_a   1.000
_cell.length_b   1.000
_cell.length_c   1.000
_cell.angle_alpha   90.00
_cell.angle_beta   90.00
_cell.angle_gamma   90.00
#
_symmetry.space_group_name_H-M   'P 1'
#
loop_
_entity.id
_entity.type
_entity.pdbx_description
1 polymer ?
#
loop_
_entity_poly.entity_id
_entity_poly.type
_entity_poly.pdbx_seq_one_letter_code
_entity_poly.pdbx_strand_id
1 'polypeptide(L)'
;MRKWKRDYLLKNKLNKNSSWKSDKGFTLVELLASIALLSVVILLAGSVHIFGQKQFISQTESASQANDMSYALSVMSRDLRKEAFLDVTVEGNTIKILGDPVFEKEGQRLLKNGNTLSSSINDMTVNRSDEDRSLEIVLRSSRSQTQQKEYRTTIYFRR
;
A
#
# COMPACT_ATOMS: atom_id res chain seq x y z
N MET A 1 41.46 77.82 -14.15
CA MET A 1 42.11 76.53 -13.79
C MET A 1 41.62 75.99 -12.43
N ARG A 2 40.34 75.55 -12.31
CA ARG A 2 39.79 75.00 -11.05
C ARG A 2 38.71 73.91 -11.25
N LYS A 3 38.78 73.11 -12.32
CA LYS A 3 37.79 72.02 -12.57
C LYS A 3 38.30 70.60 -12.25
N TRP A 4 39.61 70.38 -12.15
CA TRP A 4 40.16 69.02 -12.04
C TRP A 4 40.18 68.40 -10.64
N LYS A 5 39.97 69.18 -9.56
CA LYS A 5 40.02 68.66 -8.18
C LYS A 5 38.70 68.08 -7.66
N ARG A 6 37.57 68.27 -8.36
CA ARG A 6 36.26 67.76 -7.92
C ARG A 6 35.99 66.31 -8.36
N ASP A 7 36.53 65.89 -9.49
CA ASP A 7 36.26 64.54 -10.02
C ASP A 7 37.04 63.44 -9.29
N TYR A 8 38.19 63.76 -8.69
CA TYR A 8 38.98 62.79 -7.93
C TYR A 8 38.29 62.34 -6.63
N LEU A 9 37.59 63.27 -5.95
CA LEU A 9 36.93 62.98 -4.66
C LEU A 9 35.61 62.21 -4.83
N LEU A 10 34.94 62.32 -5.99
CA LEU A 10 33.75 61.52 -6.29
C LEU A 10 34.10 60.08 -6.68
N LYS A 11 35.24 59.87 -7.35
CA LYS A 11 35.69 58.54 -7.76
C LYS A 11 36.10 57.66 -6.57
N ASN A 12 36.64 58.26 -5.51
CA ASN A 12 37.08 57.52 -4.32
C ASN A 12 35.93 57.13 -3.38
N LYS A 13 34.76 57.75 -3.51
CA LYS A 13 33.58 57.43 -2.66
C LYS A 13 32.67 56.35 -3.26
N LEU A 14 32.78 56.10 -4.57
CA LEU A 14 32.05 55.03 -5.28
C LEU A 14 32.82 53.71 -5.34
N ASN A 15 34.12 53.71 -5.02
CA ASN A 15 34.91 52.48 -4.90
C ASN A 15 34.86 51.93 -3.47
N LYS A 16 33.67 51.91 -2.87
CA LYS A 16 33.36 50.97 -1.78
C LYS A 16 32.98 49.64 -2.44
N ASN A 17 33.87 49.12 -3.30
CA ASN A 17 33.80 47.74 -3.74
C ASN A 17 33.93 46.92 -2.47
N SER A 18 32.87 46.19 -2.16
CA SER A 18 32.82 45.34 -0.99
C SER A 18 34.01 44.39 -1.07
N SER A 19 34.91 44.50 -0.10
CA SER A 19 36.02 43.58 0.07
C SER A 19 35.43 42.23 0.47
N TRP A 20 35.14 41.41 -0.53
CA TRP A 20 34.88 39.97 -0.39
C TRP A 20 35.99 39.18 -1.09
N LYS A 21 37.24 39.62 -0.95
CA LYS A 21 38.39 38.76 -1.22
C LYS A 21 39.02 38.38 0.11
N SER A 22 38.49 37.29 0.66
CA SER A 22 39.09 36.54 1.75
C SER A 22 39.99 35.48 1.13
N ASP A 23 41.30 35.63 1.25
CA ASP A 23 42.30 34.63 0.82
C ASP A 23 42.45 33.47 1.83
N LYS A 24 41.41 33.21 2.64
CA LYS A 24 41.36 32.04 3.53
C LYS A 24 40.93 30.82 2.70
N GLY A 25 41.89 29.95 2.38
CA GLY A 25 41.59 28.62 1.84
C GLY A 25 40.82 27.76 2.86
N PHE A 26 40.12 26.74 2.38
CA PHE A 26 39.47 25.76 3.25
C PHE A 26 40.51 24.99 4.05
N THR A 27 40.34 24.95 5.37
CA THR A 27 41.19 24.09 6.19
C THR A 27 40.78 22.62 6.02
N LEU A 28 41.73 21.71 6.15
CA LEU A 28 41.49 20.27 5.99
C LEU A 28 40.48 19.74 7.02
N VAL A 29 40.46 20.33 8.21
CA VAL A 29 39.53 19.99 9.30
C VAL A 29 38.10 20.42 8.97
N GLU A 30 37.89 21.62 8.40
CA GLU A 30 36.56 22.08 7.98
C GLU A 30 35.98 21.21 6.87
N LEU A 31 36.81 20.80 5.92
CA LEU A 31 36.39 19.90 4.84
C LEU A 31 36.00 18.51 5.39
N LEU A 32 36.82 17.97 6.30
CA LEU A 32 36.53 16.69 6.95
C LEU A 32 35.23 16.73 7.74
N ALA A 33 35.03 17.77 8.55
CA ALA A 33 33.81 17.97 9.32
C ALA A 33 32.57 18.10 8.41
N SER A 34 32.70 18.84 7.30
CA SER A 34 31.61 19.03 6.34
C SER A 34 31.20 17.72 5.65
N ILE A 35 32.17 16.91 5.21
CA ILE A 35 31.90 15.60 4.58
C ILE A 35 31.29 14.63 5.59
N ALA A 36 31.81 14.60 6.83
CA ALA A 36 31.26 13.78 7.89
C ALA A 36 29.77 14.12 8.14
N LEU A 37 29.45 15.41 8.29
CA LEU A 37 28.07 15.85 8.47
C LEU A 37 27.18 15.54 7.26
N LEU A 38 27.66 15.78 6.04
CA LEU A 38 26.91 15.49 4.82
C LEU A 38 26.60 13.98 4.71
N SER A 39 27.55 13.12 5.07
CA SER A 39 27.36 11.67 5.04
C SER A 39 26.22 11.21 5.96
N VAL A 40 26.12 11.79 7.16
CA VAL A 40 25.05 11.50 8.12
C VAL A 40 23.70 11.93 7.56
N VAL A 41 23.63 13.12 6.95
CA VAL A 41 22.39 13.63 6.34
C VAL A 41 21.92 12.72 5.21
N ILE A 42 22.83 12.32 4.32
CA ILE A 42 22.51 11.42 3.20
C ILE A 42 22.03 10.06 3.73
N LEU A 43 22.68 9.50 4.75
CA LEU A 43 22.28 8.22 5.35
C LEU A 43 20.88 8.30 5.97
N LEU A 44 20.57 9.38 6.68
CA LEU A 44 19.24 9.60 7.25
C LEU A 44 18.18 9.72 6.17
N ALA A 45 18.41 10.56 5.15
CA ALA A 45 17.48 10.74 4.04
C ALA A 45 17.27 9.43 3.26
N GLY A 46 18.36 8.71 2.97
CA GLY A 46 18.31 7.41 2.30
C GLY A 46 17.54 6.36 3.10
N SER A 47 17.74 6.32 4.41
CA SER A 47 17.01 5.41 5.30
C SER A 47 15.50 5.71 5.23
N VAL A 48 15.10 6.97 5.44
CA VAL A 48 13.68 7.36 5.38
C VAL A 48 13.06 7.00 4.02
N HIS A 49 13.79 7.21 2.92
CA HIS A 49 13.30 6.87 1.58
C HIS A 49 13.10 5.35 1.42
N ILE A 50 14.09 4.53 1.78
CA ILE A 50 14.00 3.06 1.66
C ILE A 50 12.89 2.50 2.56
N PHE A 51 12.80 2.98 3.81
CA PHE A 51 11.74 2.55 4.73
C PHE A 51 10.36 3.00 4.24
N GLY A 52 10.24 4.25 3.78
CA GLY A 52 9.00 4.78 3.24
C GLY A 52 8.50 4.00 2.02
N GLN A 53 9.39 3.64 1.08
CA GLN A 53 9.02 2.84 -0.08
C GLN A 53 8.57 1.43 0.29
N LYS A 54 9.31 0.74 1.17
CA LYS A 54 8.93 -0.60 1.64
C LYS A 54 7.58 -0.57 2.35
N GLN A 55 7.37 0.45 3.19
CA GLN A 55 6.14 0.64 3.95
C GLN A 55 4.96 0.99 3.03
N PHE A 56 5.18 1.77 1.98
CA PHE A 56 4.16 2.06 0.97
C PHE A 56 3.74 0.78 0.23
N ILE A 57 4.69 0.03 -0.31
CA ILE A 57 4.42 -1.21 -1.06
C ILE A 57 3.63 -2.20 -0.19
N SER A 58 4.10 -2.46 1.04
CA SER A 58 3.44 -3.42 1.94
C SER A 58 2.02 -3.00 2.32
N GLN A 59 1.78 -1.69 2.54
CA GLN A 59 0.45 -1.18 2.83
C GLN A 59 -0.47 -1.24 1.61
N THR A 60 0.02 -0.90 0.43
CA THR A 60 -0.76 -0.98 -0.81
C THR A 60 -1.17 -2.42 -1.11
N GLU A 61 -0.24 -3.39 -0.99
CA GLU A 61 -0.56 -4.82 -1.15
C GLU A 61 -1.59 -5.28 -0.11
N SER A 62 -1.40 -4.93 1.16
CA SER A 62 -2.33 -5.29 2.24
C SER A 62 -3.72 -4.71 2.02
N ALA A 63 -3.81 -3.45 1.57
CA ALA A 63 -5.07 -2.77 1.29
C ALA A 63 -5.78 -3.38 0.07
N SER A 64 -5.03 -3.69 -1.00
CA SER A 64 -5.57 -4.38 -2.17
C SER A 64 -6.14 -5.74 -1.80
N GLN A 65 -5.39 -6.55 -1.04
CA GLN A 65 -5.87 -7.85 -0.57
C GLN A 65 -7.14 -7.72 0.28
N ALA A 66 -7.17 -6.78 1.23
CA ALA A 66 -8.36 -6.55 2.06
C ALA A 66 -9.58 -6.16 1.22
N ASN A 67 -9.39 -5.30 0.21
CA ASN A 67 -10.45 -4.90 -0.71
C ASN A 67 -10.95 -6.08 -1.55
N ASP A 68 -10.04 -6.87 -2.13
CA ASP A 68 -10.39 -8.04 -2.94
C ASP A 68 -11.18 -9.08 -2.14
N MET A 69 -10.77 -9.38 -0.90
CA MET A 69 -11.48 -10.31 -0.02
C MET A 69 -12.86 -9.76 0.38
N SER A 70 -12.92 -8.49 0.76
CA SER A 70 -14.18 -7.84 1.15
C SER A 70 -15.17 -7.77 -0.02
N TYR A 71 -14.67 -7.50 -1.22
CA TYR A 71 -15.45 -7.52 -2.44
C TYR A 71 -15.97 -8.92 -2.75
N ALA A 72 -15.10 -9.94 -2.70
CA ALA A 72 -15.49 -11.34 -2.91
C ALA A 72 -16.58 -11.77 -1.93
N LEU A 73 -16.39 -11.54 -0.62
CA LEU A 73 -17.40 -11.84 0.40
C LEU A 73 -18.70 -11.06 0.17
N SER A 74 -18.62 -9.80 -0.23
CA SER A 74 -19.81 -8.99 -0.52
C SER A 74 -20.60 -9.52 -1.71
N VAL A 75 -19.91 -9.94 -2.78
CA VAL A 75 -20.54 -10.55 -3.96
C VAL A 75 -21.17 -11.89 -3.59
N MET A 76 -20.44 -12.78 -2.92
CA MET A 76 -20.96 -14.07 -2.43
C MET A 76 -22.19 -13.86 -1.55
N SER A 77 -22.08 -12.93 -0.60
CA SER A 77 -23.17 -12.63 0.34
C SER A 77 -24.40 -12.06 -0.35
N ARG A 78 -24.22 -11.17 -1.33
CA ARG A 78 -25.33 -10.60 -2.10
C ARG A 78 -26.04 -11.66 -2.95
N ASP A 79 -25.29 -12.55 -3.58
CA ASP A 79 -25.86 -13.54 -4.49
C ASP A 79 -26.53 -14.66 -3.69
N LEU A 80 -25.88 -15.18 -2.65
CA LEU A 80 -26.46 -16.23 -1.80
C LEU A 80 -27.71 -15.78 -1.03
N ARG A 81 -27.81 -14.50 -0.64
CA ARG A 81 -29.02 -13.98 0.04
C ARG A 81 -30.26 -13.90 -0.85
N LYS A 82 -30.12 -14.04 -2.17
CA LYS A 82 -31.26 -14.08 -3.10
C LYS A 82 -31.87 -15.47 -3.20
N GLU A 83 -31.09 -16.49 -2.87
CA GLU A 83 -31.48 -17.89 -3.04
C GLU A 83 -32.23 -18.42 -1.82
N ALA A 84 -33.03 -19.46 -2.01
CA ALA A 84 -33.61 -20.21 -0.90
C ALA A 84 -32.54 -21.11 -0.27
N PHE A 85 -32.66 -21.33 1.05
CA PHE A 85 -31.70 -22.17 1.78
C PHE A 85 -31.57 -23.58 1.16
N LEU A 86 -32.68 -24.16 0.70
CA LEU A 86 -32.72 -25.51 0.12
C LEU A 86 -32.00 -25.61 -1.24
N ASP A 87 -31.90 -24.50 -1.97
CA ASP A 87 -31.31 -24.47 -3.31
C ASP A 87 -29.78 -24.31 -3.26
N VAL A 88 -29.24 -23.89 -2.12
CA VAL A 88 -27.80 -23.74 -1.89
C VAL A 88 -27.26 -25.05 -1.32
N THR A 89 -26.22 -25.59 -1.94
CA THR A 89 -25.49 -26.77 -1.43
C THR A 89 -23.99 -26.48 -1.40
N VAL A 90 -23.28 -27.15 -0.49
CA VAL A 90 -21.83 -26.98 -0.29
C VAL A 90 -21.15 -28.32 -0.48
N GLU A 91 -20.19 -28.37 -1.39
CA GLU A 91 -19.36 -29.55 -1.66
C GLU A 91 -17.89 -29.15 -1.57
N GLY A 92 -17.27 -29.39 -0.41
CA GLY A 92 -15.90 -28.98 -0.14
C GLY A 92 -15.71 -27.46 -0.29
N ASN A 93 -14.96 -27.05 -1.32
CA ASN A 93 -14.67 -25.66 -1.62
C ASN A 93 -15.52 -25.11 -2.78
N THR A 94 -16.67 -25.72 -3.03
CA THR A 94 -17.60 -25.29 -4.09
C THR A 94 -18.98 -25.07 -3.49
N ILE A 95 -19.56 -23.92 -3.80
CA ILE A 95 -20.94 -23.58 -3.46
C ILE A 95 -21.77 -23.70 -4.74
N LYS A 96 -22.77 -24.56 -4.70
CA LYS A 96 -23.70 -24.78 -5.80
C LYS A 96 -25.05 -24.16 -5.50
N ILE A 97 -25.69 -23.62 -6.54
CA ILE A 97 -27.06 -23.09 -6.49
C ILE A 97 -27.86 -23.86 -7.53
N LEU A 98 -28.96 -24.49 -7.13
CA LEU A 98 -29.79 -25.34 -8.00
C LEU A 98 -28.99 -26.47 -8.70
N GLY A 99 -27.88 -26.89 -8.10
CA GLY A 99 -26.99 -27.93 -8.63
C GLY A 99 -25.82 -27.42 -9.48
N ASP A 100 -25.82 -26.15 -9.90
CA ASP A 100 -24.75 -25.56 -10.70
C ASP A 100 -23.65 -24.94 -9.82
N PRO A 101 -22.35 -25.14 -10.12
CA PRO A 101 -21.24 -24.53 -9.39
C PRO A 101 -21.20 -23.02 -9.64
N VAL A 102 -21.64 -22.23 -8.67
CA VAL A 102 -21.65 -20.77 -8.76
C VAL A 102 -20.37 -20.18 -8.20
N PHE A 103 -19.90 -20.68 -7.05
CA PHE A 103 -18.62 -20.24 -6.46
C PHE A 103 -17.70 -21.43 -6.29
N GLU A 104 -16.49 -21.33 -6.82
CA GLU A 104 -15.51 -22.41 -6.78
C GLU A 104 -14.11 -21.86 -6.52
N LYS A 105 -13.36 -22.55 -5.65
CA LYS A 105 -11.96 -22.22 -5.41
C LYS A 105 -11.05 -23.14 -6.21
N GLU A 106 -10.32 -22.57 -7.16
CA GLU A 106 -9.34 -23.26 -7.99
C GLU A 106 -7.94 -22.69 -7.75
N GLY A 107 -7.05 -23.48 -7.13
CA GLY A 107 -5.70 -23.01 -6.80
C GLY A 107 -5.71 -21.83 -5.84
N GLN A 108 -5.28 -20.64 -6.30
CA GLN A 108 -5.34 -19.38 -5.55
C GLN A 108 -6.50 -18.46 -5.98
N ARG A 109 -7.35 -18.93 -6.89
CA ARG A 109 -8.43 -18.16 -7.48
C ARG A 109 -9.76 -18.58 -6.91
N LEU A 110 -10.62 -17.59 -6.66
CA LEU A 110 -12.04 -17.80 -6.48
C LEU A 110 -12.74 -17.44 -7.78
N LEU A 111 -13.48 -18.39 -8.31
CA LEU A 111 -14.28 -18.27 -9.50
C LEU A 111 -15.73 -18.00 -9.11
N LYS A 112 -16.40 -17.19 -9.93
CA LYS A 112 -17.85 -17.03 -9.95
C LYS A 112 -18.34 -17.39 -11.35
N ASN A 113 -19.15 -18.44 -11.48
CA ASN A 113 -19.66 -18.94 -12.76
C ASN A 113 -18.52 -19.09 -13.81
N GLY A 114 -17.38 -19.65 -13.39
CA GLY A 114 -16.18 -19.82 -14.21
C GLY A 114 -15.31 -18.57 -14.42
N ASN A 115 -15.77 -17.36 -14.04
CA ASN A 115 -14.98 -16.14 -14.15
C ASN A 115 -14.18 -15.86 -12.88
N THR A 116 -12.94 -15.38 -12.99
CA THR A 116 -12.12 -15.04 -11.82
C THR A 116 -12.71 -13.84 -11.06
N LEU A 117 -13.12 -14.08 -9.82
CA LEU A 117 -13.60 -13.07 -8.87
C LEU A 117 -12.46 -12.50 -8.03
N SER A 118 -11.52 -13.35 -7.62
CA SER A 118 -10.29 -12.95 -6.91
C SER A 118 -9.17 -13.95 -7.18
N SER A 119 -7.93 -13.49 -7.21
CA SER A 119 -6.72 -14.30 -7.44
C SER A 119 -5.81 -14.42 -6.22
N SER A 120 -6.23 -13.89 -5.07
CA SER A 120 -5.41 -13.75 -3.87
C SER A 120 -5.91 -14.61 -2.71
N ILE A 121 -6.63 -15.70 -2.99
CA ILE A 121 -7.26 -16.57 -1.97
C ILE A 121 -6.47 -17.84 -1.83
N ASN A 122 -5.78 -18.00 -0.70
CA ASN A 122 -5.04 -19.23 -0.41
C ASN A 122 -6.00 -20.38 -0.08
N ASP A 123 -7.02 -20.08 0.70
CA ASP A 123 -7.93 -21.08 1.25
C ASP A 123 -9.35 -20.51 1.39
N MET A 124 -10.33 -21.39 1.18
CA MET A 124 -11.75 -21.08 1.36
C MET A 124 -12.39 -22.22 2.15
N THR A 125 -13.05 -21.89 3.24
CA THR A 125 -13.84 -22.84 4.03
C THR A 125 -15.28 -22.35 4.09
N VAL A 126 -16.22 -23.27 3.87
CA VAL A 126 -17.65 -22.96 3.89
C VAL A 126 -18.32 -23.92 4.87
N ASN A 127 -18.87 -23.38 5.95
CA ASN A 127 -19.59 -24.13 6.97
C ASN A 127 -21.08 -23.84 6.85
N ARG A 128 -21.88 -24.88 6.60
CA ARG A 128 -23.34 -24.78 6.55
C ARG A 128 -23.94 -25.23 7.88
N SER A 129 -24.91 -24.47 8.39
CA SER A 129 -25.73 -24.84 9.55
C SER A 129 -27.20 -24.95 9.13
N ASP A 130 -27.76 -26.15 9.22
CA ASP A 130 -29.18 -26.40 8.93
C ASP A 130 -30.10 -25.92 10.07
N GLU A 131 -29.60 -25.89 11.31
CA GLU A 131 -30.35 -25.40 12.48
C GLU A 131 -30.64 -23.89 12.38
N ASP A 132 -29.60 -23.10 12.10
CA ASP A 132 -29.70 -21.64 12.00
C ASP A 132 -30.08 -21.15 10.59
N ARG A 133 -30.23 -22.08 9.63
CA ARG A 133 -30.34 -21.79 8.20
C ARG A 133 -29.30 -20.76 7.77
N SER A 134 -28.03 -21.05 8.06
CA SER A 134 -26.93 -20.12 7.86
C SER A 134 -25.74 -20.75 7.13
N LEU A 135 -24.93 -19.89 6.53
CA LEU A 135 -23.69 -20.26 5.84
C LEU A 135 -22.58 -19.33 6.30
N GLU A 136 -21.58 -19.88 6.96
CA GLU A 136 -20.34 -19.19 7.29
C GLU A 136 -19.31 -19.44 6.19
N ILE A 137 -18.77 -18.35 5.64
CA ILE A 137 -17.72 -18.38 4.61
C ILE A 137 -16.48 -17.75 5.21
N VAL A 138 -15.36 -18.48 5.15
CA VAL A 138 -14.05 -18.04 5.62
C VAL A 138 -13.09 -18.06 4.44
N LEU A 139 -12.53 -16.89 4.11
CA LEU A 139 -11.47 -16.72 3.11
C LEU A 139 -10.16 -16.40 3.80
N ARG A 140 -9.08 -17.06 3.39
CA ARG A 140 -7.73 -16.73 3.86
C ARG A 140 -6.90 -16.18 2.71
N SER A 141 -6.28 -15.02 2.92
CA SER A 141 -5.46 -14.38 1.91
C SER A 141 -4.23 -15.22 1.54
N SER A 142 -3.71 -15.05 0.33
CA SER A 142 -2.36 -15.48 0.00
C SER A 142 -1.36 -14.75 0.91
N ARG A 143 -0.28 -15.42 1.28
CA ARG A 143 0.73 -14.90 2.21
C ARG A 143 1.36 -13.63 1.63
N SER A 144 0.96 -12.45 2.12
CA SER A 144 1.80 -11.25 2.02
C SER A 144 2.88 -11.33 3.11
N GLN A 145 3.99 -10.61 2.91
CA GLN A 145 5.26 -10.72 3.65
C GLN A 145 5.16 -10.72 5.18
N THR A 146 4.03 -10.32 5.76
CA THR A 146 3.87 -10.10 7.20
C THR A 146 2.89 -11.02 7.92
N GLN A 147 1.86 -11.61 7.28
CA GLN A 147 0.99 -12.68 7.83
C GLN A 147 -0.16 -13.03 6.88
N GLN A 148 -0.70 -14.26 7.00
CA GLN A 148 -1.96 -14.65 6.38
C GLN A 148 -3.13 -14.03 7.17
N LYS A 149 -4.02 -13.31 6.49
CA LYS A 149 -5.21 -12.72 7.11
C LYS A 149 -6.44 -13.53 6.76
N GLU A 150 -7.36 -13.61 7.72
CA GLU A 150 -8.62 -14.32 7.57
C GLU A 150 -9.78 -13.33 7.54
N TYR A 151 -10.68 -13.52 6.57
CA TYR A 151 -11.87 -12.71 6.36
C TYR A 151 -13.07 -13.65 6.41
N ARG A 152 -14.06 -13.35 7.23
CA ARG A 152 -15.24 -14.19 7.41
C ARG A 152 -16.53 -13.42 7.28
N THR A 153 -17.57 -14.11 6.83
CA THR A 153 -18.94 -13.61 6.82
C THR A 153 -19.91 -14.74 7.13
N THR A 154 -20.99 -14.43 7.83
CA THR A 154 -22.10 -15.36 8.07
C THR A 154 -23.35 -14.85 7.37
N ILE A 155 -23.96 -15.71 6.58
CA ILE A 155 -25.14 -15.41 5.79
C ILE A 155 -26.31 -16.19 6.38
N TYR A 156 -27.32 -15.48 6.86
CA TYR A 156 -28.59 -16.07 7.29
C TYR A 156 -29.60 -16.01 6.16
N PHE A 157 -30.26 -17.13 5.88
CA PHE A 157 -31.28 -17.23 4.83
C PHE A 157 -32.65 -16.83 5.37
N ARG A 158 -33.51 -16.33 4.48
CA ARG A 158 -34.89 -15.98 4.82
C ARG A 158 -35.70 -17.26 5.09
N ARG A 159 -36.71 -17.14 5.96
CA ARG A 159 -37.58 -18.26 6.34
C ARG A 159 -38.51 -18.67 5.21
#